data_AF-A0A1D2NDN2-F1
#
_entry.id   AF-A0A1D2NDN2-F1
#
_cell.length_a   1.000
_cell.length_b   1.000
_cell.length_c   1.000
_cell.angle_alpha   90.00
_cell.angle_beta   90.00
_cell.angle_gamma   90.00
#
_symmetry.space_group_name_H-M   'P 1'
#
loop_
_entity.id
_entity.type
_entity.pdbx_description
1 polymer ?
#
loop_
_entity_poly.entity_id
_entity_poly.type
_entity_poly.pdbx_seq_one_letter_code
_entity_poly.pdbx_strand_id
1 'polypeptide(L)'
;MKSLPLVIFIGFVLFEAHELLVSGEEKQRSCNSIVQEVTKMQLGGIATCTKKMKFKNGKEKSKKMNCILRCVMVNVGILDDEGQVASDRVEEFLHKFFPDYLIERANKTFNPCLEMGVTTKFKTLVEDEFCSTYDPFIKCLMGNIPNVS
;
A
#
# COMPACT_ATOMS: atom_id res chain seq x y z
N MET A 1 6.65 -9.03 -61.61
CA MET A 1 5.42 -8.55 -60.93
C MET A 1 4.87 -9.64 -60.01
N LYS A 2 5.43 -9.83 -58.80
CA LYS A 2 4.91 -10.81 -57.81
C LYS A 2 5.02 -10.35 -56.34
N SER A 3 5.65 -9.20 -56.07
CA SER A 3 5.96 -8.72 -54.72
C SER A 3 4.96 -7.70 -54.16
N LEU A 4 4.14 -7.08 -55.02
CA LEU A 4 3.22 -6.00 -54.62
C LEU A 4 2.19 -6.39 -53.53
N PRO A 5 1.53 -7.56 -53.56
CA PRO A 5 0.58 -7.92 -52.50
C PRO A 5 1.27 -8.24 -51.17
N LEU A 6 2.53 -8.68 -51.19
CA LEU A 6 3.29 -9.01 -49.99
C LEU A 6 3.69 -7.75 -49.22
N VAL A 7 4.08 -6.69 -49.92
CA VAL A 7 4.45 -5.40 -49.30
C VAL A 7 3.25 -4.73 -48.65
N ILE A 8 2.06 -4.81 -49.28
CA ILE A 8 0.82 -4.24 -48.73
C ILE A 8 0.40 -4.99 -47.45
N PHE A 9 0.52 -6.31 -47.43
CA PHE A 9 0.16 -7.12 -46.25
C PHE A 9 1.09 -6.86 -45.06
N ILE A 10 2.41 -6.75 -45.31
CA ILE A 10 3.39 -6.41 -44.27
C ILE A 10 3.16 -4.98 -43.75
N GLY A 11 2.83 -4.04 -44.62
CA GLY A 11 2.48 -2.67 -44.22
C GLY A 11 1.24 -2.59 -43.33
N PHE A 12 0.20 -3.39 -43.63
CA PHE A 12 -1.04 -3.41 -42.84
C PHE A 12 -0.83 -4.05 -41.46
N VAL A 13 -0.07 -5.15 -41.38
CA VAL A 13 0.29 -5.80 -40.10
C VAL A 13 1.17 -4.88 -39.25
N LEU A 14 2.09 -4.13 -39.86
CA LEU A 14 2.90 -3.13 -39.15
C LEU A 14 2.07 -1.92 -38.70
N PHE A 15 1.04 -1.53 -39.44
CA PHE A 15 0.14 -0.42 -39.08
C PHE A 15 -0.78 -0.80 -37.89
N GLU A 16 -1.37 -1.99 -37.89
CA GLU A 16 -2.13 -2.51 -36.74
C GLU A 16 -1.26 -2.73 -35.49
N ALA A 17 -0.01 -3.18 -35.67
CA ALA A 17 0.96 -3.28 -34.58
C ALA A 17 1.38 -1.89 -34.05
N HIS A 18 1.40 -0.87 -34.91
CA HIS A 18 1.68 0.52 -34.50
C HIS A 18 0.49 1.11 -33.74
N GLU A 19 -0.76 0.83 -34.13
CA GLU A 19 -1.93 1.24 -33.33
C GLU A 19 -1.95 0.56 -31.96
N LEU A 20 -1.61 -0.74 -31.85
CA LEU A 20 -1.50 -1.43 -30.56
C LEU A 20 -0.34 -0.92 -29.67
N LEU A 21 0.71 -0.36 -30.25
CA LEU A 21 1.85 0.22 -29.53
C LEU A 21 1.67 1.72 -29.23
N VAL A 22 0.87 2.44 -30.03
CA VAL A 22 0.56 3.87 -29.88
C VAL A 22 -0.71 4.11 -29.08
N SER A 23 -1.61 3.12 -28.97
CA SER A 23 -2.64 3.08 -27.94
C SER A 23 -2.00 2.74 -26.60
N GLY A 24 -1.25 3.71 -26.07
CA GLY A 24 -0.71 3.75 -24.72
C GLY A 24 -1.81 3.91 -23.67
N GLU A 25 -2.83 3.05 -23.71
CA GLU A 25 -3.50 2.69 -22.47
C GLU A 25 -2.51 1.81 -21.71
N GLU A 26 -1.61 2.44 -20.94
CA GLU A 26 -1.20 1.82 -19.69
C GLU A 26 -2.48 1.26 -19.08
N LYS A 27 -2.58 -0.06 -18.92
CA LYS A 27 -3.70 -0.70 -18.23
C LYS A 27 -3.83 -0.02 -16.87
N GLN A 28 -4.68 1.00 -16.77
CA GLN A 28 -4.89 1.74 -15.55
C GLN A 28 -5.31 0.71 -14.51
N ARG A 29 -4.49 0.52 -13.48
CA ARG A 29 -4.78 -0.49 -12.46
C ARG A 29 -6.13 -0.13 -11.85
N SER A 30 -7.09 -1.04 -11.98
CA SER A 30 -8.41 -0.81 -11.39
C SER A 30 -8.26 -0.64 -9.88
N CYS A 31 -9.09 0.21 -9.28
CA CYS A 31 -9.13 0.41 -7.83
C CYS A 31 -9.20 -0.93 -7.08
N ASN A 32 -9.99 -1.87 -7.59
CA ASN A 32 -10.11 -3.22 -7.04
C ASN A 32 -8.79 -4.00 -7.04
N SER A 33 -8.00 -3.91 -8.12
CA SER A 33 -6.68 -4.55 -8.19
C SER A 33 -5.73 -3.99 -7.14
N ILE A 34 -5.74 -2.66 -6.94
CA ILE A 34 -4.90 -1.98 -5.95
C ILE A 34 -5.32 -2.39 -4.54
N VAL A 35 -6.62 -2.36 -4.24
CA VAL A 35 -7.15 -2.79 -2.94
C VAL A 35 -6.77 -4.25 -2.65
N GLN A 36 -6.87 -5.15 -3.63
CA GLN A 36 -6.48 -6.55 -3.47
C GLN A 36 -4.98 -6.69 -3.19
N GLU A 37 -4.13 -5.96 -3.91
CA GLU A 37 -2.68 -6.00 -3.72
C GLU A 37 -2.26 -5.46 -2.35
N VAL A 38 -2.81 -4.30 -1.95
CA VAL A 38 -2.58 -3.71 -0.62
C VAL A 38 -3.11 -4.63 0.49
N THR A 39 -4.29 -5.23 0.32
CA THR A 39 -4.85 -6.19 1.29
C THR A 39 -3.96 -7.42 1.42
N LYS A 40 -3.48 -7.99 0.30
CA LYS A 40 -2.57 -9.14 0.31
C LYS A 40 -1.26 -8.80 1.03
N MET A 41 -0.72 -7.62 0.77
CA MET A 41 0.47 -7.10 1.45
C MET A 41 0.23 -6.97 2.96
N GLN A 42 -0.90 -6.37 3.38
CA GLN A 42 -1.26 -6.23 4.79
C GLN A 42 -1.40 -7.58 5.49
N LEU A 43 -2.12 -8.54 4.89
CA LEU A 43 -2.30 -9.89 5.45
C LEU A 43 -0.97 -10.64 5.55
N GLY A 44 -0.10 -10.53 4.53
CA GLY A 44 1.25 -11.09 4.55
C GLY A 44 2.13 -10.47 5.63
N GLY A 45 2.04 -9.14 5.81
CA GLY A 45 2.69 -8.40 6.87
C GLY A 45 2.24 -8.86 8.26
N ILE A 46 0.92 -8.95 8.48
CA ILE A 46 0.33 -9.43 9.75
C ILE A 46 0.83 -10.83 10.07
N ALA A 47 0.82 -11.75 9.09
CA ALA A 47 1.31 -13.11 9.29
C ALA A 47 2.81 -13.12 9.67
N THR A 48 3.62 -12.32 9.00
CA THR A 48 5.07 -12.20 9.28
C THR A 48 5.33 -11.62 10.66
N CYS A 49 4.67 -10.52 11.01
CA CYS A 49 4.81 -9.86 12.32
C CYS A 49 4.30 -10.74 13.46
N THR A 50 3.18 -11.43 13.26
CA THR A 50 2.66 -12.40 14.24
C THR A 50 3.68 -13.50 14.53
N LYS A 51 4.34 -14.04 13.50
CA LYS A 51 5.38 -15.07 13.64
C LYS A 51 6.62 -14.54 14.37
N LYS A 52 7.06 -13.32 14.05
CA LYS A 52 8.22 -12.68 14.72
C LYS A 52 8.01 -12.49 16.22
N MET A 53 6.78 -12.17 16.64
CA MET A 53 6.46 -11.85 18.03
C MET A 53 6.28 -13.07 18.95
N LYS A 54 6.18 -14.29 18.42
CA LYS A 54 6.16 -15.55 19.19
C LYS A 54 5.18 -15.55 20.38
N PHE A 55 3.94 -15.11 20.15
CA PHE A 55 2.90 -15.10 21.19
C PHE A 55 2.67 -16.49 21.80
N LYS A 56 2.45 -16.55 23.11
CA LYS A 56 2.20 -17.78 23.86
C LYS A 56 0.80 -18.34 23.58
N ASN A 57 -0.18 -17.47 23.36
CA ASN A 57 -1.58 -17.84 23.11
C ASN A 57 -2.36 -16.74 22.39
N GLY A 58 -3.60 -17.06 22.00
CA GLY A 58 -4.50 -16.13 21.31
C GLY A 58 -4.90 -14.89 22.13
N LYS A 59 -4.97 -15.00 23.47
CA LYS A 59 -5.30 -13.88 24.35
C LYS A 59 -4.19 -12.83 24.36
N GLU A 60 -2.93 -13.27 24.43
CA GLU A 60 -1.76 -12.39 24.31
C GLU A 60 -1.70 -11.73 22.93
N LYS A 61 -1.90 -12.52 21.86
CA LYS A 61 -1.98 -12.01 20.49
C LYS A 61 -3.03 -10.90 20.36
N SER A 62 -4.22 -11.12 20.91
CA SER A 62 -5.31 -10.13 20.86
C SER A 62 -4.94 -8.84 21.59
N LYS A 63 -4.28 -8.93 22.75
CA LYS A 63 -3.83 -7.76 23.52
C LYS A 63 -2.73 -6.96 22.81
N LYS A 64 -1.90 -7.64 22.02
CA LYS A 64 -0.78 -7.02 21.28
C LYS A 64 -1.10 -6.77 19.81
N MET A 65 -2.38 -6.71 19.43
CA MET A 65 -2.79 -6.47 18.04
C MET A 65 -2.20 -5.18 17.48
N ASN A 66 -2.21 -4.10 18.27
CA ASN A 66 -1.62 -2.82 17.85
C ASN A 66 -0.10 -2.94 17.64
N CYS A 67 0.59 -3.79 18.40
CA CYS A 67 2.00 -4.07 18.16
C CYS A 67 2.25 -4.84 16.86
N ILE A 68 1.35 -5.77 16.50
CA ILE A 68 1.41 -6.46 15.20
C ILE A 68 1.28 -5.42 14.09
N LEU A 69 0.30 -4.52 14.19
CA LEU A 69 0.06 -3.48 13.19
C LEU A 69 1.20 -2.46 13.12
N ARG A 70 1.78 -2.05 14.26
CA ARG A 70 3.03 -1.26 14.29
C ARG A 70 4.13 -1.96 13.49
N CYS A 71 4.37 -3.24 13.74
CA CYS A 71 5.37 -4.02 13.01
C CYS A 71 5.10 -4.03 11.49
N VAL A 72 3.84 -4.13 11.07
CA VAL A 72 3.48 -4.05 9.65
C VAL A 72 3.85 -2.67 9.09
N MET A 73 3.44 -1.60 9.77
CA MET A 73 3.69 -0.22 9.33
C MET A 73 5.18 0.09 9.22
N VAL A 74 6.02 -0.42 10.12
CA VAL A 74 7.49 -0.34 10.00
C VAL A 74 7.97 -1.08 8.74
N ASN A 75 7.54 -2.33 8.53
CA ASN A 75 8.00 -3.13 7.38
C ASN A 75 7.58 -2.55 6.03
N VAL A 76 6.47 -1.80 5.99
CA VAL A 76 5.95 -1.19 4.74
C VAL A 76 6.40 0.25 4.55
N GLY A 77 7.20 0.80 5.47
CA GLY A 77 7.74 2.14 5.38
C GLY A 77 6.82 3.25 5.85
N ILE A 78 5.65 2.98 6.43
CA ILE A 78 4.81 4.05 7.00
C ILE A 78 5.43 4.61 8.29
N LEU A 79 6.12 3.74 9.04
CA LEU A 79 6.90 4.14 10.21
C LEU A 79 8.41 3.93 9.95
N ASP A 80 9.23 4.73 10.63
CA ASP A 80 10.67 4.47 10.77
C ASP A 80 10.95 3.30 11.75
N ASP A 81 12.23 2.99 11.96
CA ASP A 81 12.63 1.87 12.83
C ASP A 81 12.35 2.18 14.31
N GLU A 82 12.32 3.46 14.66
CA GLU A 82 11.94 4.01 15.96
C GLU A 82 10.42 3.91 16.19
N GLY A 83 9.62 3.79 15.12
CA GLY A 83 8.17 3.69 15.14
C GLY A 83 7.45 5.05 15.05
N GLN A 84 8.12 6.09 14.56
CA GLN A 84 7.50 7.38 14.23
C GLN A 84 7.12 7.43 12.76
N VAL A 85 6.19 8.32 12.38
CA VAL A 85 5.81 8.49 10.97
C VAL A 85 6.95 9.14 10.20
N ALA A 86 7.33 8.52 9.07
CA ALA A 86 8.35 9.02 8.15
C ALA A 86 7.67 9.48 6.85
N SER A 87 7.44 10.80 6.72
CA SER A 87 6.66 11.38 5.63
C SER A 87 7.22 11.06 4.23
N ASP A 88 8.54 11.01 4.09
CA ASP A 88 9.26 10.64 2.87
C ASP A 88 8.96 9.20 2.45
N ARG A 89 8.94 8.27 3.41
CA ARG A 89 8.62 6.86 3.14
C ARG A 89 7.13 6.63 2.84
N VAL A 90 6.25 7.48 3.37
CA VAL A 90 4.83 7.44 3.04
C VAL A 90 4.59 7.86 1.59
N GLU A 91 5.29 8.87 1.11
CA GLU A 91 5.26 9.28 -0.29
C GLU A 91 5.75 8.15 -1.21
N GLU A 92 6.86 7.50 -0.85
CA GLU A 92 7.35 6.31 -1.57
C GLU A 92 6.31 5.18 -1.60
N PHE A 93 5.65 4.91 -0.47
CA PHE A 93 4.59 3.92 -0.37
C PHE A 93 3.42 4.24 -1.31
N LEU A 94 2.98 5.49 -1.35
CA LEU A 94 1.86 5.91 -2.19
C LEU A 94 2.20 5.72 -3.67
N HIS A 95 3.33 6.23 -4.14
CA HIS A 95 3.74 6.09 -5.55
C HIS A 95 4.05 4.64 -5.95
N LYS A 96 4.37 3.77 -5.01
CA LYS A 96 4.58 2.34 -5.26
C LYS A 96 3.30 1.57 -5.53
N PHE A 97 2.21 1.88 -4.83
CA PHE A 97 0.98 1.09 -4.87
C PHE A 97 -0.19 1.78 -5.58
N PHE A 98 -0.19 3.11 -5.63
CA PHE A 98 -1.24 3.89 -6.24
C PHE A 98 -0.73 4.52 -7.54
N PRO A 99 -1.49 4.41 -8.65
CA PRO A 99 -1.19 5.16 -9.85
C PRO A 99 -1.38 6.66 -9.60
N ASP A 100 -0.64 7.50 -10.33
CA ASP A 100 -0.56 8.95 -10.07
C ASP A 100 -1.92 9.65 -9.99
N TYR A 101 -2.89 9.24 -10.82
CA TYR A 101 -4.25 9.80 -10.82
C TYR A 101 -5.06 9.50 -9.54
N LEU A 102 -4.62 8.55 -8.70
CA LEU A 102 -5.24 8.26 -7.40
C LEU A 102 -4.47 8.85 -6.22
N ILE A 103 -3.27 9.39 -6.43
CA ILE A 103 -2.42 9.90 -5.34
C ILE A 103 -3.10 11.06 -4.61
N GLU A 104 -3.70 12.01 -5.32
CA GLU A 104 -4.44 13.12 -4.69
C GLU A 104 -5.58 12.61 -3.80
N ARG A 105 -6.32 11.62 -4.28
CA ARG A 105 -7.40 10.99 -3.51
C ARG A 105 -6.86 10.27 -2.28
N ALA A 106 -5.78 9.49 -2.44
CA ALA A 106 -5.15 8.79 -1.33
C ALA A 106 -4.64 9.77 -0.26
N ASN A 107 -3.97 10.85 -0.67
CA ASN A 107 -3.54 11.93 0.21
C ASN A 107 -4.73 12.56 0.94
N LYS A 108 -5.80 12.91 0.23
CA LYS A 108 -7.01 13.48 0.87
C LYS A 108 -7.64 12.54 1.90
N THR A 109 -7.59 11.23 1.64
CA THR A 109 -8.14 10.20 2.53
C THR A 109 -7.27 9.95 3.75
N PHE A 110 -5.94 9.91 3.61
CA PHE A 110 -5.03 9.46 4.67
C PHE A 110 -4.22 10.57 5.35
N ASN A 111 -4.03 11.75 4.72
CA ASN A 111 -3.26 12.85 5.30
C ASN A 111 -3.74 13.28 6.70
N PRO A 112 -5.05 13.36 7.01
CA PRO A 112 -5.48 13.69 8.37
C PRO A 112 -4.95 12.71 9.43
N CYS A 113 -4.81 11.44 9.06
CA CYS A 113 -4.22 10.43 9.93
C CYS A 113 -2.70 10.58 10.01
N LEU A 114 -2.04 10.87 8.90
CA LEU A 114 -0.59 11.07 8.85
C LEU A 114 -0.17 12.30 9.68
N GLU A 115 -0.89 13.41 9.58
CA GLU A 115 -0.69 14.60 10.41
C GLU A 115 -0.85 14.29 11.90
N MET A 116 -1.87 13.51 12.26
CA MET A 116 -2.02 12.98 13.62
C MET A 116 -0.80 12.14 14.03
N GLY A 117 -0.30 11.28 13.15
CA GLY A 117 0.85 10.42 13.43
C GLY A 117 2.17 11.19 13.56
N VAL A 118 2.37 12.26 12.78
CA VAL A 118 3.56 13.13 12.84
C VAL A 118 3.56 13.99 14.11
N THR A 119 2.38 14.40 14.57
CA THR A 119 2.24 15.20 15.81
C THR A 119 2.21 14.35 17.07
N THR A 120 1.92 13.05 16.94
CA THR A 120 1.91 12.11 18.06
C THR A 120 3.30 11.53 18.27
N LYS A 121 3.89 11.76 19.44
CA LYS A 121 5.08 11.03 19.86
C LYS A 121 4.69 9.61 20.28
N PHE A 122 4.81 8.65 19.37
CA PHE A 122 4.53 7.26 19.70
C PHE A 122 5.57 6.72 20.66
N LYS A 123 5.12 5.92 21.63
CA LYS A 123 6.02 5.30 22.60
C LYS A 123 6.76 4.12 21.99
N THR A 124 7.97 3.89 22.49
CA THR A 124 8.74 2.68 22.17
C THR A 124 8.09 1.45 22.81
N LEU A 125 8.48 0.24 22.37
CA LEU A 125 7.98 -1.02 22.97
C LEU A 125 8.35 -1.18 24.44
N VAL A 126 9.40 -0.48 24.91
CA VAL A 126 9.81 -0.48 26.32
C VAL A 126 8.86 0.37 27.17
N GLU A 127 8.40 1.49 26.63
CA GLU A 127 7.51 2.43 27.32
C GLU A 127 6.03 2.06 27.21
N ASP A 128 5.68 1.27 26.18
CA ASP A 128 4.30 0.86 25.87
C ASP A 128 4.29 -0.58 25.35
N GLU A 129 4.22 -1.53 26.29
CA GLU A 129 4.24 -2.96 26.03
C GLU A 129 3.12 -3.43 25.05
N PHE A 130 2.00 -2.70 25.02
CA PHE A 130 0.82 -3.06 24.24
C PHE A 130 0.63 -2.19 22.99
N CYS A 131 1.55 -1.25 22.74
CA CYS A 131 1.50 -0.32 21.63
C CYS A 131 0.16 0.46 21.58
N SER A 132 -0.36 0.80 22.76
CA SER A 132 -1.64 1.49 22.93
C SER A 132 -1.61 2.91 22.36
N THR A 133 -0.44 3.54 22.35
CA THR A 133 -0.22 4.86 21.76
C THR A 133 -0.46 4.90 20.24
N TYR A 134 -0.38 3.76 19.55
CA TYR A 134 -0.67 3.66 18.11
C TYR A 134 -2.16 3.49 17.80
N ASP A 135 -2.99 3.19 18.80
CA ASP A 135 -4.42 2.87 18.62
C ASP A 135 -5.21 3.97 17.88
N PRO A 136 -5.07 5.28 18.22
CA PRO A 136 -5.81 6.33 17.52
C PRO A 136 -5.41 6.44 16.04
N PHE A 137 -4.11 6.34 15.76
CA PHE A 137 -3.56 6.40 14.41
C PHE A 137 -4.01 5.22 13.56
N ILE A 138 -3.93 4.00 14.10
CA ILE A 138 -4.39 2.76 13.44
C ILE A 138 -5.89 2.86 13.13
N LYS A 139 -6.70 3.30 14.09
CA LYS A 139 -8.14 3.48 13.89
C LYS A 139 -8.46 4.51 12.82
N CYS A 140 -7.71 5.61 12.78
CA CYS A 140 -7.85 6.62 11.73
C CYS A 140 -7.57 6.01 10.35
N LEU A 141 -6.45 5.31 10.19
CA LEU A 141 -6.09 4.68 8.92
C LEU A 141 -7.14 3.66 8.48
N MET A 142 -7.54 2.74 9.36
CA MET A 142 -8.51 1.69 9.05
C MET A 142 -9.91 2.24 8.78
N GLY A 143 -10.33 3.29 9.48
CA GLY A 143 -11.64 3.92 9.28
C GLY A 143 -11.75 4.69 7.96
N ASN A 144 -10.63 5.05 7.35
CA ASN A 144 -10.57 5.75 6.07
C ASN A 144 -10.35 4.81 4.87
N ILE A 145 -10.13 3.51 5.11
CA ILE A 145 -10.19 2.53 4.03
C ILE A 145 -11.64 2.50 3.55
N PRO A 146 -11.93 2.80 2.26
CA PRO A 146 -13.28 2.73 1.74
C PRO A 146 -13.86 1.37 2.10
N ASN A 147 -15.06 1.34 2.68
CA ASN A 147 -15.77 0.09 2.94
C ASN A 147 -15.69 -0.76 1.66
N VAL A 148 -14.93 -1.84 1.72
CA VAL A 148 -14.92 -2.88 0.70
C VAL A 148 -16.17 -3.72 0.98
N SER A 149 -17.33 -3.09 0.83
CA SER A 149 -18.66 -3.69 0.94
C SER A 149 -19.42 -3.39 -0.32
#